data_AF-A0A7C6YMF5-F1
#
_entry.id   AF-A0A7C6YMF5-F1
#
_cell.length_a   1.000
_cell.length_b   1.000
_cell.length_c   1.000
_cell.angle_alpha   90.00
_cell.angle_beta   90.00
_cell.angle_gamma   90.00
#
_symmetry.space_group_name_H-M   'P 1'
#
loop_
_entity.id
_entity.type
_entity.pdbx_description
1 polymer ?
#
loop_
_entity_poly.entity_id
_entity_poly.type
_entity_poly.pdbx_seq_one_letter_code
_entity_poly.pdbx_strand_id
1 'polypeptide(L)'
;MIDWKTVGVGSIINAVLSIVFMVTFFPLFFLGPIIGGLLATYIGTGEKKDALAEGALTGIIGGLIIGIIFIAGFGVLSSIIGLIFTKIGMITGTATLIVGIFVTTITILVGGVLGAVGGVIGVEIKEK
;
A
#
# COMPACT_ATOMS: atom_id res chain seq x y z
N MET A 1 -2.80 -2.68 23.09
CA MET A 1 -1.48 -2.94 22.48
C MET A 1 -1.70 -3.34 21.04
N ILE A 2 -0.91 -2.79 20.11
CA ILE A 2 -1.06 -3.04 18.67
C ILE A 2 -0.87 -4.52 18.32
N ASP A 3 -1.83 -5.09 17.59
CA ASP A 3 -1.73 -6.44 17.05
C ASP A 3 -0.99 -6.45 15.69
N TRP A 4 0.32 -6.65 15.77
CA TRP A 4 1.19 -6.66 14.59
C TRP A 4 0.87 -7.77 13.58
N LYS A 5 0.24 -8.87 14.00
CA LYS A 5 -0.11 -9.95 13.06
C LYS A 5 -1.24 -9.49 12.14
N THR A 6 -2.28 -8.88 12.69
CA THR A 6 -3.41 -8.42 11.87
C THR A 6 -3.05 -7.18 11.06
N VAL A 7 -2.22 -6.28 11.58
CA VAL A 7 -1.63 -5.18 10.78
C VAL A 7 -0.86 -5.73 9.58
N GLY A 8 -0.03 -6.76 9.79
CA GLY A 8 0.72 -7.40 8.70
C GLY A 8 -0.19 -8.02 7.63
N VAL A 9 -1.19 -8.80 8.05
CA VAL A 9 -2.17 -9.40 7.12
C VAL A 9 -2.98 -8.34 6.38
N GLY A 10 -3.49 -7.33 7.09
CA GLY A 10 -4.20 -6.22 6.51
C GLY A 10 -3.35 -5.46 5.49
N SER A 11 -2.04 -5.34 5.71
CA SER A 11 -1.11 -4.64 4.81
C SER A 11 -0.94 -5.41 3.50
N ILE A 12 -0.86 -6.73 3.57
CA ILE A 12 -0.79 -7.60 2.39
C ILE A 12 -2.11 -7.51 1.61
N ILE A 13 -3.26 -7.59 2.29
CA ILE A 13 -4.57 -7.47 1.65
C ILE A 13 -4.71 -6.09 0.98
N ASN A 14 -4.31 -5.03 1.67
CA ASN A 14 -4.24 -3.67 1.12
C ASN A 14 -3.44 -3.65 -0.19
N ALA A 15 -2.20 -4.15 -0.17
CA ALA A 15 -1.33 -4.14 -1.34
C ALA A 15 -1.92 -4.94 -2.50
N VAL A 16 -2.39 -6.16 -2.25
CA VAL A 16 -2.97 -7.04 -3.27
C VAL A 16 -4.22 -6.42 -3.88
N LEU A 17 -5.17 -5.97 -3.05
CA LEU A 17 -6.41 -5.35 -3.55
C LEU A 17 -6.14 -4.06 -4.31
N SER A 18 -5.23 -3.22 -3.82
CA SER A 18 -4.85 -1.98 -4.49
C SER A 18 -4.31 -2.26 -5.89
N ILE A 19 -3.40 -3.24 -6.02
CA ILE A 19 -2.83 -3.62 -7.31
C ILE A 19 -3.90 -4.19 -8.24
N VAL A 20 -4.72 -5.13 -7.74
CA VAL A 20 -5.80 -5.74 -8.53
C VAL A 20 -6.76 -4.67 -9.04
N PHE A 21 -7.26 -3.79 -8.17
CA PHE A 21 -8.18 -2.72 -8.55
C PHE A 21 -7.55 -1.66 -9.44
N MET A 22 -6.26 -1.36 -9.26
CA MET A 22 -5.54 -0.47 -10.17
C MET A 22 -5.52 -1.03 -11.60
N VAL A 23 -5.34 -2.35 -11.76
CA VAL A 23 -5.26 -3.00 -13.08
C VAL A 23 -6.64 -3.24 -13.69
N THR A 24 -7.64 -3.59 -12.87
CA THR A 24 -8.95 -4.07 -13.35
C THR A 24 -10.06 -3.03 -13.31
N PHE A 25 -10.06 -2.12 -12.32
CA PHE A 25 -11.17 -1.21 -12.05
C PHE A 25 -10.69 0.19 -11.66
N PHE A 26 -9.74 0.76 -12.41
CA PHE A 26 -9.26 2.12 -12.13
C PHE A 26 -10.44 3.12 -12.11
N PRO A 27 -10.59 3.97 -11.05
CA PRO A 27 -9.60 4.32 -10.03
C PRO A 27 -9.78 3.63 -8.65
N LEU A 28 -10.45 2.48 -8.54
CA LEU A 28 -10.84 1.87 -7.24
C LEU A 28 -9.70 1.34 -6.36
N PHE A 29 -8.42 1.58 -6.69
CA PHE A 29 -7.27 1.14 -5.89
C PHE A 29 -7.27 1.67 -4.45
N PHE A 30 -7.91 2.81 -4.19
CA PHE A 30 -8.04 3.40 -2.86
C PHE A 30 -8.88 2.55 -1.89
N LEU A 31 -9.64 1.56 -2.37
CA LEU A 31 -10.37 0.63 -1.51
C LEU A 31 -9.43 -0.36 -0.81
N GLY A 32 -8.25 -0.64 -1.36
CA GLY A 32 -7.28 -1.54 -0.74
C GLY A 32 -6.89 -1.11 0.67
N PRO A 33 -6.43 0.14 0.90
CA PRO A 33 -6.09 0.63 2.23
C PRO A 33 -7.27 0.60 3.20
N ILE A 34 -8.46 0.97 2.74
CA ILE A 34 -9.69 0.98 3.56
C ILE A 34 -10.02 -0.45 4.02
N ILE A 35 -10.06 -1.41 3.10
CA ILE A 35 -10.40 -2.80 3.40
C ILE A 35 -9.30 -3.43 4.26
N GLY A 36 -8.03 -3.19 3.95
CA GLY A 36 -6.91 -3.70 4.75
C GLY A 36 -6.96 -3.19 6.19
N GLY A 37 -7.13 -1.88 6.38
CA GLY A 37 -7.24 -1.27 7.71
C GLY A 37 -8.47 -1.77 8.47
N LEU A 38 -9.61 -1.92 7.79
CA LEU A 38 -10.84 -2.49 8.37
C LEU A 38 -10.61 -3.91 8.87
N LEU A 39 -10.02 -4.78 8.05
CA LEU A 39 -9.79 -6.17 8.43
C LEU A 39 -8.76 -6.28 9.57
N ALA A 40 -7.74 -5.43 9.58
CA ALA A 40 -6.73 -5.41 10.64
C ALA A 40 -7.35 -5.18 12.03
N THR A 41 -8.30 -4.23 12.13
CA THR A 41 -8.94 -3.89 13.41
C THR A 41 -10.18 -4.71 13.72
N TYR A 42 -10.93 -5.14 12.70
CA TYR A 42 -12.10 -6.01 12.87
C TYR A 42 -11.72 -7.39 13.41
N ILE A 43 -10.66 -7.99 12.85
CA ILE A 43 -10.19 -9.33 13.24
C ILE A 43 -9.20 -9.23 14.42
N GLY A 44 -8.46 -8.12 14.52
CA GLY A 44 -7.42 -7.92 15.53
C GLY A 44 -7.96 -7.97 16.95
N THR A 45 -7.11 -8.41 17.89
CA THR A 45 -7.43 -8.36 19.33
C THR A 45 -6.93 -7.08 20.00
N GLY A 46 -6.55 -6.07 19.20
CA GLY A 46 -6.10 -4.77 19.66
C GLY A 46 -7.15 -4.00 20.46
N GLU A 47 -6.70 -3.01 21.22
CA GLU A 47 -7.59 -2.12 21.97
C GLU A 47 -8.24 -1.10 21.02
N LYS A 48 -9.48 -0.68 21.31
CA LYS A 48 -10.20 0.31 20.47
C LYS A 48 -9.40 1.58 20.22
N LYS A 49 -8.69 2.07 21.25
CA LYS A 49 -7.87 3.28 21.16
C LYS A 49 -6.72 3.15 20.14
N ASP A 50 -6.30 1.93 19.84
CA ASP A 50 -5.20 1.62 18.92
C ASP A 50 -5.71 1.46 17.47
N ALA A 51 -7.02 1.33 17.23
CA ALA A 51 -7.60 1.03 15.91
C ALA A 51 -7.23 2.04 14.82
N LEU A 52 -7.18 3.33 15.16
CA LEU A 52 -6.75 4.37 14.22
C LEU A 52 -5.29 4.16 13.80
N ALA A 53 -4.41 3.84 14.76
CA ALA A 53 -3.00 3.60 14.51
C ALA A 53 -2.78 2.28 13.75
N GLU A 54 -3.48 1.20 14.12
CA GLU A 54 -3.42 -0.08 13.43
C GLU A 54 -3.86 0.02 11.96
N GLY A 55 -4.96 0.74 11.71
CA GLY A 55 -5.43 1.06 10.37
C GLY A 55 -4.41 1.89 9.59
N ALA A 56 -3.87 2.93 10.21
CA ALA A 56 -2.86 3.78 9.57
C ALA A 56 -1.58 3.01 9.22
N LEU A 57 -1.07 2.18 10.13
CA LEU A 57 0.09 1.32 9.91
C LEU A 57 -0.17 0.33 8.78
N THR A 58 -1.36 -0.26 8.74
CA THR A 58 -1.79 -1.14 7.64
C THR A 58 -1.76 -0.44 6.29
N GLY A 59 -2.24 0.81 6.26
CA GLY A 59 -2.19 1.68 5.11
C GLY A 59 -0.77 1.99 4.64
N ILE A 60 0.09 2.43 5.56
CA ILE A 60 1.49 2.80 5.33
C ILE A 60 2.31 1.60 4.84
N ILE A 61 2.22 0.47 5.53
CA ILE A 61 2.98 -0.73 5.19
C ILE A 61 2.50 -1.27 3.84
N GLY A 62 1.19 -1.35 3.60
CA GLY A 62 0.67 -1.75 2.28
C GLY A 62 1.11 -0.79 1.17
N GLY A 63 1.12 0.52 1.42
CA GLY A 63 1.64 1.51 0.47
C GLY A 63 3.14 1.36 0.19
N LEU A 64 3.94 1.01 1.20
CA LEU A 64 5.35 0.70 1.04
C LEU A 64 5.57 -0.57 0.21
N ILE A 65 4.78 -1.63 0.46
CA ILE A 65 4.82 -2.88 -0.33
C ILE A 65 4.55 -2.58 -1.81
N ILE A 66 3.49 -1.81 -2.10
CA ILE A 66 3.16 -1.39 -3.47
C ILE A 66 4.33 -0.62 -4.09
N GLY A 67 4.89 0.35 -3.36
CA GLY A 67 6.02 1.15 -3.83
C GLY A 67 7.25 0.33 -4.17
N ILE A 68 7.63 -0.63 -3.32
CA ILE A 68 8.75 -1.55 -3.55
C ILE A 68 8.51 -2.38 -4.81
N ILE A 69 7.30 -2.95 -4.96
CA ILE A 69 6.94 -3.74 -6.14
C ILE A 69 7.03 -2.89 -7.41
N PHE A 70 6.54 -1.64 -7.34
CA PHE A 70 6.59 -0.70 -8.45
C PHE A 70 8.02 -0.35 -8.86
N ILE A 71 8.87 0.03 -7.91
CA ILE A 71 10.28 0.37 -8.17
C ILE A 71 11.01 -0.84 -8.74
N ALA A 72 10.82 -2.03 -8.17
CA ALA A 72 11.43 -3.26 -8.68
C ALA A 72 10.95 -3.60 -10.10
N GLY A 73 9.64 -3.53 -10.35
CA GLY A 73 9.03 -3.81 -11.64
C GLY A 73 9.51 -2.86 -12.75
N PHE A 74 9.54 -1.56 -12.47
CA PHE A 74 10.08 -0.59 -13.43
C PHE A 74 11.60 -0.71 -13.59
N GLY A 75 12.34 -1.08 -12.55
CA GLY A 75 13.78 -1.34 -12.65
C GLY A 75 14.10 -2.45 -13.66
N VAL A 76 13.31 -3.53 -13.67
CA VAL A 76 13.43 -4.62 -14.65
C VAL A 76 13.09 -4.13 -16.06
N LEU A 77 12.04 -3.33 -16.24
CA LEU A 77 11.71 -2.76 -17.54
C LEU A 77 12.83 -1.84 -18.06
N SER A 78 13.39 -0.99 -17.19
CA SER A 78 14.47 -0.07 -17.56
C SER A 78 15.76 -0.79 -17.96
N SER A 79 16.09 -1.92 -17.32
CA SER A 79 17.29 -2.70 -17.67
C SER A 79 17.12 -3.40 -19.03
N ILE A 80 15.94 -3.93 -19.33
CA ILE A 80 15.61 -4.50 -20.64
C ILE A 80 15.70 -3.42 -21.73
N ILE A 81 15.13 -2.24 -21.50
CA ILE A 81 15.23 -1.10 -22.44
C ILE A 81 16.69 -0.69 -22.62
N GLY A 82 17.48 -0.63 -21.54
CA GLY A 82 18.89 -0.25 -21.59
C GLY A 82 19.78 -1.21 -22.37
N LEU A 83 19.45 -2.51 -22.38
CA LEU A 83 20.12 -3.52 -23.22
C LEU A 83 19.92 -3.25 -24.72
N ILE A 84 18.75 -2.76 -25.12
CA ILE A 84 18.41 -2.49 -26.53
C ILE A 84 18.84 -1.06 -26.94
N PHE A 85 18.73 -0.09 -26.03
CA PHE A 85 19.00 1.33 -26.27
C PHE A 85 19.88 1.93 -25.17
N THR A 86 21.20 1.77 -25.29
CA THR A 86 22.20 2.06 -24.23
C THR A 86 22.21 3.52 -23.75
N LYS A 87 21.99 4.50 -24.63
CA LYS A 87 21.90 5.93 -24.23
C LYS A 87 20.57 6.31 -23.57
N ILE A 88 19.50 5.58 -23.88
CA ILE A 88 18.17 5.82 -23.31
C ILE A 88 18.09 5.17 -21.92
N GLY A 89 18.68 3.98 -21.74
CA GLY A 89 18.61 3.20 -20.50
C GLY A 89 19.04 3.94 -19.23
N MET A 90 20.12 4.73 -19.26
CA MET A 90 20.56 5.50 -18.08
C MET A 90 19.57 6.61 -17.68
N ILE A 91 19.02 7.32 -18.67
CA ILE A 91 18.04 8.39 -18.43
C ILE A 91 16.74 7.75 -17.89
N THR A 92 16.33 6.63 -18.47
CA THR A 92 15.15 5.86 -18.03
C THR A 92 15.30 5.33 -16.61
N GLY A 93 16.50 4.87 -16.21
CA GLY A 93 16.75 4.34 -14.86
C GLY A 93 16.61 5.39 -13.77
N THR A 94 17.23 6.56 -13.95
CA THR A 94 17.13 7.66 -12.97
C THR A 94 15.72 8.23 -12.87
N ALA A 95 15.05 8.42 -14.01
CA ALA A 95 13.65 8.88 -14.04
C ALA A 95 12.72 7.87 -13.34
N THR A 96 12.94 6.58 -13.57
CA THR A 96 12.19 5.49 -12.91
C THR A 96 12.31 5.55 -11.40
N LEU A 97 13.54 5.74 -10.88
CA LEU A 97 13.75 5.81 -9.44
C LEU A 97 13.04 7.02 -8.82
N ILE A 98 13.15 8.19 -9.45
CA ILE A 98 12.51 9.43 -8.96
C ILE A 98 10.98 9.27 -8.96
N VAL A 99 10.41 8.82 -10.07
CA VAL A 99 8.96 8.59 -10.18
C VAL A 99 8.50 7.51 -9.20
N GLY A 100 9.27 6.43 -9.06
CA GLY A 100 8.96 5.36 -8.12
C GLY A 100 8.95 5.81 -6.66
N ILE A 101 9.95 6.61 -6.25
CA ILE A 101 9.98 7.23 -4.91
C ILE A 101 8.77 8.14 -4.72
N PHE A 102 8.48 9.01 -5.69
CA PHE A 102 7.35 9.94 -5.62
C PHE A 102 6.02 9.19 -5.46
N VAL A 103 5.77 8.19 -6.30
CA VAL A 103 4.56 7.34 -6.24
C VAL A 103 4.50 6.60 -4.89
N THR A 104 5.62 6.08 -4.40
CA THR A 104 5.69 5.41 -3.09
C THR A 104 5.30 6.37 -1.97
N THR A 105 5.84 7.58 -1.95
CA THR A 105 5.51 8.60 -0.94
C THR A 105 4.03 8.93 -0.95
N ILE A 106 3.44 9.16 -2.13
CA ILE A 106 1.99 9.43 -2.25
C ILE A 106 1.17 8.24 -1.78
N THR A 107 1.55 7.02 -2.18
CA THR A 107 0.83 5.80 -1.79
C THR A 107 0.89 5.55 -0.28
N ILE A 108 2.01 5.85 0.37
CA ILE A 108 2.15 5.75 1.83
C ILE A 108 1.25 6.78 2.53
N LEU A 109 1.24 8.03 2.07
CA LEU A 109 0.43 9.09 2.68
C LEU A 109 -1.07 8.80 2.53
N VAL A 110 -1.52 8.53 1.30
CA VAL A 110 -2.91 8.20 1.01
C VAL A 110 -3.31 6.90 1.69
N GLY A 111 -2.45 5.88 1.60
CA GLY A 111 -2.64 4.60 2.26
C GLY A 111 -2.81 4.76 3.76
N GLY A 112 -1.93 5.51 4.42
CA GLY A 112 -2.03 5.77 5.86
C GLY A 112 -3.34 6.44 6.27
N VAL A 113 -3.77 7.48 5.55
CA VAL A 113 -5.04 8.18 5.86
C VAL A 113 -6.24 7.24 5.64
N LEU A 114 -6.31 6.57 4.49
CA LEU A 114 -7.43 5.69 4.17
C LEU A 114 -7.43 4.41 5.00
N GLY A 115 -6.26 3.90 5.35
CA GLY A 115 -6.09 2.79 6.29
C GLY A 115 -6.60 3.15 7.68
N ALA A 116 -6.33 4.37 8.16
CA ALA A 116 -6.87 4.86 9.43
C ALA A 116 -8.41 4.90 9.40
N VAL A 117 -9.00 5.38 8.30
CA VAL A 117 -10.46 5.36 8.09
C VAL A 117 -11.00 3.93 8.14
N GLY A 118 -10.35 3.00 7.43
CA GLY A 118 -10.66 1.58 7.49
C GLY A 118 -10.61 1.04 8.92
N GLY A 119 -9.55 1.35 9.66
CA GLY A 119 -9.36 0.91 11.04
C GLY A 119 -10.48 1.35 11.98
N VAL A 120 -10.92 2.61 11.87
CA VAL A 120 -12.07 3.13 12.62
C VAL A 120 -13.36 2.39 12.26
N ILE A 121 -13.60 2.14 10.97
CA ILE A 121 -14.79 1.39 10.53
C ILE A 121 -14.76 -0.04 11.09
N GLY A 122 -13.62 -0.71 11.04
CA GLY A 122 -13.48 -2.10 11.49
C GLY A 122 -13.77 -2.28 12.98
N VAL A 123 -13.31 -1.33 13.82
CA VAL A 123 -13.58 -1.42 15.27
C VAL A 123 -15.04 -1.11 15.60
N GLU A 124 -15.65 -0.14 14.92
CA GLU A 124 -17.07 0.20 15.13
C GLU A 124 -18.02 -0.93 14.68
N ILE A 125 -17.64 -1.72 13.68
CA ILE A 125 -18.39 -2.92 13.29
C ILE A 125 -18.22 -4.04 14.33
N LYS A 126 -17.02 -4.22 14.86
CA LYS A 126 -16.71 -5.28 15.82
C LYS A 126 -17.46 -5.12 17.15
N GLU A 127 -17.72 -3.88 17.57
CA GLU A 127 -18.43 -3.58 18.82
C GLU A 127 -19.96 -3.67 18.73
N LYS A 128 -20.51 -3.83 17.52
CA LYS A 128 -21.93 -4.08 17.30
C LYS A 128 -22.23 -5.58 17.25
#